data_AF-A0A830CAP7-F1
#
_entry.id   AF-A0A830CAP7-F1
#
_cell.length_a   1.000
_cell.length_b   1.000
_cell.length_c   1.000
_cell.angle_alpha   90.00
_cell.angle_beta   90.00
_cell.angle_gamma   90.00
#
_symmetry.space_group_name_H-M   'P 1'
#
loop_
_entity.id
_entity.type
_entity.pdbx_description
1 polymer ?
#
loop_
_entity_poly.entity_id
_entity_poly.type
_entity_poly.pdbx_seq_one_letter_code
_entity_poly.pdbx_strand_id
1 'polypeptide(L)' 'MVRVCGQDTVGELKLQICEAINVLPKCQKLLYPKIIASKLADDSVLLSQIPLKSSLKMTMIG' A
#
# COMPACT_ATOMS: atom_id res chain seq x y z
N MET A 1 -4.52 -4.33 -12.41
CA MET A 1 -3.89 -3.03 -12.05
C MET A 1 -4.71 -2.46 -10.91
N VAL A 2 -4.10 -2.27 -9.74
CA VAL A 2 -4.77 -1.72 -8.55
C VAL A 2 -4.84 -0.19 -8.72
N ARG A 3 -6.02 0.42 -8.47
CA ARG A 3 -6.24 1.87 -8.60
C ARG A 3 -6.63 2.42 -7.24
N VAL A 4 -5.84 3.38 -6.77
CA VAL A 4 -6.05 4.04 -5.49
C VAL A 4 -6.01 5.56 -5.65
N CYS A 5 -6.80 6.24 -4.83
CA CYS A 5 -6.82 7.68 -4.66
C CYS A 5 -5.90 8.09 -3.50
N GLY A 6 -5.41 9.33 -3.50
CA GLY A 6 -4.64 9.85 -2.37
C GLY A 6 -5.47 9.95 -1.06
N GLN A 7 -6.79 9.92 -1.17
CA GLN A 7 -7.71 9.89 -0.02
C GLN A 7 -7.89 8.48 0.55
N ASP A 8 -7.43 7.46 -0.17
CA ASP A 8 -7.49 6.10 0.32
C ASP A 8 -6.39 5.88 1.36
N THR A 9 -6.64 4.92 2.23
CA THR A 9 -5.71 4.47 3.26
C THR A 9 -4.82 3.34 2.77
N VAL A 10 -3.72 3.11 3.49
CA VAL A 10 -2.89 1.92 3.30
C VAL A 10 -3.71 0.63 3.49
N GLY A 11 -4.68 0.63 4.42
CA GLY A 11 -5.58 -0.51 4.63
C GLY A 11 -6.42 -0.84 3.39
N GLU A 12 -6.99 0.18 2.74
CA GLU A 12 -7.76 0.01 1.50
C GLU A 12 -6.88 -0.49 0.35
N LEU A 13 -5.64 0.00 0.24
CA LEU A 13 -4.67 -0.52 -0.72
C LEU A 13 -4.39 -2.02 -0.48
N LYS A 14 -4.17 -2.43 0.77
CA LYS A 14 -3.94 -3.84 1.12
C LYS A 14 -5.17 -4.71 0.84
N LEU A 15 -6.37 -4.19 1.04
CA LEU A 15 -7.63 -4.87 0.70
C LEU A 15 -7.75 -5.07 -0.81
N GLN A 16 -7.53 -4.04 -1.63
CA GLN A 16 -7.53 -4.21 -3.08
C GLN A 16 -6.45 -5.18 -3.57
N ILE A 17 -5.27 -5.18 -2.95
CA ILE A 17 -4.24 -6.19 -3.25
C ILE A 17 -4.74 -7.58 -2.86
N CYS A 18 -5.37 -7.75 -1.70
CA CYS A 18 -5.95 -9.03 -1.27
C CYS A 18 -6.97 -9.55 -2.29
N GLU A 19 -7.86 -8.68 -2.79
CA GLU A 19 -8.82 -9.04 -3.84
C GLU A 19 -8.14 -9.40 -5.16
N ALA A 20 -7.04 -8.73 -5.51
CA ALA A 20 -6.34 -8.94 -6.77
C ALA A 20 -5.48 -10.22 -6.80
N ILE A 21 -4.87 -10.62 -5.68
CA ILE A 21 -3.88 -11.72 -5.63
C ILE A 21 -4.12 -12.75 -4.52
N ASN A 22 -5.20 -12.65 -3.74
CA ASN A 22 -5.59 -13.57 -2.67
C ASN A 22 -4.59 -13.68 -1.50
N VAL A 23 -3.80 -12.63 -1.24
CA VAL A 23 -2.90 -12.56 -0.08
C VAL A 23 -3.55 -11.76 1.04
N LEU A 24 -3.63 -12.32 2.25
CA LEU A 24 -4.26 -11.65 3.40
C LEU A 24 -3.55 -10.32 3.74
N PRO A 25 -4.28 -9.22 4.02
CA PRO A 25 -3.71 -7.90 4.34
C PRO A 25 -2.63 -7.92 5.43
N LYS A 26 -2.82 -8.76 6.46
CA LYS A 26 -1.89 -8.92 7.59
C LYS A 26 -0.53 -9.52 7.21
N CYS A 27 -0.47 -10.28 6.12
CA CYS A 27 0.76 -10.91 5.62
C CYS A 27 1.47 -10.04 4.57
N GLN A 28 0.78 -9.02 4.04
CA GLN A 28 1.34 -8.14 3.03
C GLN A 28 2.33 -7.15 3.65
N LYS A 29 3.60 -7.30 3.29
CA LYS A 29 4.68 -6.33 3.54
C LYS A 29 4.88 -5.50 2.28
N LEU A 30 4.44 -4.26 2.36
CA LEU A 30 4.62 -3.28 1.30
C LEU A 30 5.96 -2.57 1.47
N LEU A 31 6.77 -2.55 0.41
CA LEU A 31 8.09 -1.95 0.38
C LEU A 31 8.19 -0.91 -0.75
N TYR A 32 8.73 0.26 -0.40
CA TYR A 32 9.06 1.29 -1.36
C TYR A 32 10.42 1.93 -1.00
N PRO A 33 11.35 2.11 -1.97
CA PRO A 33 12.74 2.49 -1.68
C PRO A 33 12.94 3.80 -0.91
N LYS A 34 11.94 4.68 -0.90
CA LYS A 34 12.01 6.02 -0.29
C LYS A 34 11.07 6.21 0.89
N ILE A 35 10.37 5.16 1.32
CA ILE A 35 9.40 5.23 2.43
C ILE A 35 9.78 4.22 3.49
N ILE A 36 9.77 4.66 4.74
CA ILE A 36 9.98 3.79 5.89
C ILE A 36 8.84 2.77 5.92
N ALA A 37 9.16 1.48 5.96
CA ALA A 37 8.18 0.39 5.92
C ALA A 37 7.11 0.50 7.02
N SER A 38 7.43 1.12 8.16
CA SER A 38 6.46 1.39 9.24
C SER A 38 5.30 2.29 8.80
N LYS A 39 5.51 3.26 7.92
CA LYS A 39 4.43 4.09 7.37
C LYS A 39 3.48 3.31 6.47
N LEU A 40 3.98 2.29 5.79
CA LEU A 40 3.18 1.38 4.94
C LEU A 40 2.63 0.17 5.73
N ALA A 41 3.00 0.05 7.00
CA ALA A 41 2.45 -0.95 7.91
C ALA A 41 1.22 -0.43 8.64
N ASP A 42 1.10 0.89 8.81
CA ASP A 42 -0.05 1.55 9.46
C ASP A 42 -1.22 1.70 8.48
N ASP A 43 -2.29 0.95 8.74
CA ASP A 43 -3.47 0.89 7.88
C ASP A 43 -4.32 2.16 7.93
N SER A 44 -4.10 3.04 8.91
CA SER A 44 -4.83 4.30 9.06
C SER A 44 -4.22 5.46 8.27
N VAL A 45 -2.99 5.29 7.77
CA VAL A 45 -2.27 6.34 7.04
C VAL A 45 -2.87 6.51 5.65
N LEU A 46 -3.15 7.76 5.29
CA LEU A 46 -3.60 8.13 3.95
C LEU A 46 -2.45 8.04 2.95
N LEU A 47 -2.71 7.52 1.75
CA LEU A 47 -1.71 7.45 0.68
C LEU A 47 -1.19 8.84 0.27
N SER A 48 -2.00 9.89 0.38
CA SER A 48 -1.58 11.29 0.16
C SER A 48 -0.58 11.83 1.17
N GLN A 49 -0.57 11.30 2.41
CA GLN A 49 0.42 11.68 3.44
C GLN A 49 1.77 10.99 3.22
N ILE A 50 1.80 10.04 2.30
CA ILE A 50 2.99 9.33 1.90
C ILE A 50 3.52 10.02 0.64
N PRO A 51 4.84 10.32 0.54
CA PRO A 51 5.43 10.97 -0.63
C PRO A 51 5.53 10.00 -1.82
N LEU A 52 4.38 9.55 -2.31
CA LEU A 52 4.19 8.66 -3.44
C LEU A 52 4.21 9.48 -4.73
N LYS A 53 4.91 8.98 -5.76
CA LYS A 53 4.81 9.55 -7.11
C LYS A 53 3.55 9.02 -7.80
N SER A 54 2.97 9.80 -8.71
CA SER A 54 1.76 9.43 -9.46
C SER A 54 1.86 8.10 -10.22
N SER A 55 3.07 7.69 -10.62
CA SER A 55 3.37 6.37 -11.17
C SER A 55 4.52 5.75 -10.36
N LEU A 56 4.16 4.91 -9.41
CA LEU A 56 5.11 4.23 -8.54
C LEU A 56 5.01 2.72 -8.72
N LYS A 57 6.16 2.05 -8.61
CA LYS A 57 6.25 0.59 -8.51
C LYS A 57 6.55 0.25 -7.07
N MET A 58 5.60 -0.40 -6.41
CA MET A 58 5.75 -0.90 -5.04
C MET A 58 6.02 -2.39 -5.10
N THR A 59 6.90 -2.86 -4.22
CA THR A 59 7.11 -4.30 -4.04
C THR A 59 6.23 -4.75 -2.89
N MET A 60 5.40 -5.75 -3.13
CA MET A 60 4.62 -6.41 -2.09
C MET A 60 5.24 -7.80 -1.86
N ILE A 61 5.50 -8.13 -0.61
CA ILE A 61 5.94 -9.45 -0.16
C ILE A 61 4.84 -9.99 0.75
N GLY A 62 4.30 -11.17 0.47
CA GLY A 62 3.25 -11.79 1.28
C GLY A 62 3.02 -13.23 0.91
#